data_AF-A0A4S2MD06-F1
#
_entry.id   AF-A0A4S2MD06-F1
#
_cell.length_a   1.000
_cell.length_b   1.000
_cell.length_c   1.000
_cell.angle_alpha   90.00
_cell.angle_beta   90.00
_cell.angle_gamma   90.00
#
_symmetry.space_group_name_H-M   'P 1'
#
loop_
_entity.id
_entity.type
_entity.pdbx_description
1 polymer ?
#
loop_
_entity_poly.entity_id
_entity_poly.type
_entity_poly.pdbx_seq_one_letter_code
_entity_poly.pdbx_strand_id
1 'polypeptide(L)'
;MHYSWELRTLDNVPLSSNQLSDSMATGVSFGDDGQSLRIKGYRPTGEGVKVRLIATASDKVKDQAKHGNKYASPFYIFETIESDKVIPPPPARTKYDPEQIQVFVEGLNPDGTLSRMEGESVSLSARVLDKQTDEIITDDFDLGWNAGTGPDGRPIPLNQLADSVTIENGELTLDGLRKTPPRSGGIRAMSTLRLGPDQLLNPEKYPDGVATVNSDVFVIHVKSPDDIPTDVPDKKEDPPFINWIPGP
;
A
#
# COMPACT_ATOMS: atom_id res chain seq x y z
N MET A 1 4.62 3.48 -22.48
CA MET A 1 5.14 2.72 -21.33
C MET A 1 4.43 3.24 -20.09
N HIS A 2 4.22 2.41 -19.08
CA HIS A 2 3.83 2.82 -17.73
C HIS A 2 4.95 2.49 -16.75
N TYR A 3 5.18 3.34 -15.77
CA TYR A 3 6.35 3.24 -14.91
C TYR A 3 5.94 3.01 -13.45
N SER A 4 6.69 2.14 -12.77
CA SER A 4 6.51 1.89 -11.34
C SER A 4 7.82 1.79 -10.59
N TRP A 5 7.76 2.09 -9.29
CA TRP A 5 8.93 2.20 -8.43
C TRP A 5 8.94 1.08 -7.41
N GLU A 6 9.90 0.19 -7.51
CA GLU A 6 10.07 -0.88 -6.54
C GLU A 6 11.11 -0.47 -5.49
N LEU A 7 10.66 -0.41 -4.24
CA LEU A 7 11.49 -0.13 -3.07
C LEU A 7 11.47 -1.33 -2.14
N ARG A 8 12.65 -1.80 -1.74
CA ARG A 8 12.81 -2.98 -0.88
C ARG A 8 14.00 -2.82 0.04
N THR A 9 13.98 -3.56 1.14
CA THR A 9 15.17 -3.73 2.00
C THR A 9 16.27 -4.50 1.24
N LEU A 10 17.50 -4.51 1.77
CA LEU A 10 18.60 -5.30 1.21
C LEU A 10 18.23 -6.78 1.04
N ASP A 11 17.41 -7.31 1.94
CA ASP A 11 16.94 -8.69 2.04
C ASP A 11 15.68 -8.98 1.20
N ASN A 12 15.25 -8.06 0.33
CA ASN A 12 14.06 -8.17 -0.52
C ASN A 12 12.71 -8.25 0.22
N VAL A 13 12.65 -7.76 1.46
CA VAL A 13 11.42 -7.67 2.26
C VAL A 13 10.65 -6.39 1.88
N PRO A 14 9.30 -6.36 2.03
CA PRO A 14 8.55 -5.12 1.80
C PRO A 14 9.06 -4.02 2.73
N LEU A 15 9.33 -2.85 2.15
CA LEU A 15 9.77 -1.69 2.90
C LEU A 15 8.54 -0.92 3.37
N SER A 16 8.46 -0.61 4.66
CA SER A 16 7.47 0.36 5.15
C SER A 16 7.91 1.77 4.80
N SER A 17 7.00 2.59 4.27
CA SER A 17 7.34 3.94 3.78
C SER A 17 8.04 4.84 4.81
N ASN A 18 7.68 4.73 6.09
CA ASN A 18 8.29 5.49 7.20
C ASN A 18 9.74 5.09 7.52
N GLN A 19 10.21 3.93 7.05
CA GLN A 19 11.64 3.59 7.15
C GLN A 19 12.49 4.43 6.19
N LEU A 20 11.91 4.88 5.08
CA LEU A 20 12.62 5.62 4.06
C LEU A 20 12.58 7.14 4.27
N SER A 21 11.40 7.67 4.62
CA SER A 21 11.15 9.11 4.54
C SER A 21 9.94 9.59 5.32
N ASP A 22 9.89 10.89 5.58
CA ASP A 22 8.72 11.56 6.16
C ASP A 22 7.51 11.59 5.22
N SER A 23 7.76 11.81 3.93
CA SER A 23 6.70 11.73 2.92
C SER A 23 7.19 11.18 1.60
N MET A 24 6.26 10.52 0.91
CA MET A 24 6.50 9.90 -0.38
C MET A 24 5.32 10.14 -1.32
N ALA A 25 5.63 10.45 -2.58
CA ALA A 25 4.65 10.51 -3.64
C ALA A 25 5.19 9.82 -4.90
N THR A 26 4.39 8.92 -5.48
CA THR A 26 4.65 8.35 -6.81
C THR A 26 3.37 8.21 -7.66
N GLY A 27 3.44 8.45 -8.98
CA GLY A 27 2.26 8.41 -9.86
C GLY A 27 2.23 9.40 -11.02
N VAL A 28 1.09 9.44 -11.70
CA VAL A 28 0.86 10.27 -12.90
C VAL A 28 0.58 11.74 -12.59
N SER A 29 0.26 12.09 -11.33
CA SER A 29 -0.10 13.45 -10.94
C SER A 29 1.08 14.44 -10.90
N PHE A 30 2.33 13.96 -11.05
CA PHE A 30 3.56 14.79 -11.03
C PHE A 30 4.67 14.23 -11.93
N GLY A 31 4.32 13.37 -12.87
CA GLY A 31 5.21 12.88 -13.91
C GLY A 31 4.43 12.09 -14.95
N ASP A 32 4.81 12.19 -16.22
CA ASP A 32 4.12 11.48 -17.29
C ASP A 32 4.20 9.96 -17.07
N ASP A 33 3.07 9.26 -17.09
CA ASP A 33 2.98 7.80 -17.00
C ASP A 33 3.67 7.15 -15.76
N GLY A 34 3.88 7.90 -14.66
CA GLY A 34 4.45 7.38 -13.40
C GLY A 34 5.98 7.40 -13.30
N GLN A 35 6.64 8.17 -14.17
CA GLN A 35 8.12 8.22 -14.26
C GLN A 35 8.82 8.85 -13.05
N SER A 36 8.09 9.53 -12.16
CA SER A 36 8.67 10.28 -11.05
C SER A 36 8.37 9.63 -9.70
N LEU A 37 9.38 9.55 -8.84
CA LEU A 37 9.27 9.23 -7.42
C LEU A 37 9.81 10.43 -6.64
N ARG A 38 8.98 10.99 -5.76
CA ARG A 38 9.37 12.07 -4.87
C ARG A 38 9.44 11.55 -3.44
N ILE A 39 10.60 11.75 -2.83
CA ILE A 39 10.87 11.41 -1.44
C ILE A 39 11.27 12.71 -0.75
N LYS A 40 10.64 13.03 0.38
CA LYS A 40 10.96 14.22 1.19
C LYS A 40 11.30 13.79 2.61
N GLY A 41 12.35 14.38 3.17
CA GLY A 41 12.84 14.01 4.49
C GLY A 41 13.36 12.57 4.50
N TYR A 42 14.28 12.25 3.56
CA TYR A 42 14.95 10.96 3.53
C TYR A 42 15.70 10.71 4.85
N ARG A 43 15.65 9.47 5.35
CA ARG A 43 16.10 9.12 6.70
C ARG A 43 17.29 8.16 6.66
N PRO A 44 18.19 8.20 7.67
CA PRO A 44 19.26 7.21 7.82
C PRO A 44 18.76 5.77 7.95
N THR A 45 17.53 5.57 8.43
CA THR A 45 16.89 4.24 8.45
C THR A 45 16.62 3.67 7.06
N GLY A 46 16.69 4.50 6.02
CA GLY A 46 16.65 4.09 4.62
C GLY A 46 17.99 3.59 4.08
N GLU A 47 19.06 3.57 4.89
CA GLU A 47 20.36 3.01 4.52
C GLU A 47 20.20 1.61 3.91
N GLY A 48 20.77 1.40 2.72
CA GLY A 48 20.70 0.10 2.06
C GLY A 48 19.35 -0.20 1.40
N VAL A 49 18.36 0.70 1.45
CA VAL A 49 17.15 0.54 0.63
C VAL A 49 17.56 0.47 -0.83
N LYS A 50 17.08 -0.56 -1.52
CA LYS A 50 17.28 -0.74 -2.95
C LYS A 50 16.05 -0.23 -3.68
N VAL A 51 16.27 0.62 -4.68
CA VAL A 51 15.23 1.18 -5.55
C VAL A 51 15.50 0.85 -7.01
N ARG A 52 14.46 0.54 -7.77
CA ARG A 52 14.55 0.46 -9.23
C ARG A 52 13.27 0.89 -9.91
N LEU A 53 13.41 1.31 -11.16
CA LEU A 53 12.31 1.62 -12.05
C LEU A 53 11.88 0.37 -12.81
N ILE A 54 10.58 0.12 -12.85
CA ILE A 54 9.94 -0.92 -13.63
C ILE A 54 9.09 -0.28 -14.72
N ALA A 55 9.49 -0.45 -15.98
CA ALA A 55 8.73 -0.02 -17.14
C ALA A 55 7.87 -1.19 -17.66
N THR A 56 6.57 -0.96 -17.80
CA THR A 56 5.62 -1.90 -18.41
C THR A 56 5.22 -1.36 -19.78
N ALA A 57 5.37 -2.19 -20.81
CA ALA A 57 4.93 -1.85 -22.15
C ALA A 57 3.41 -1.70 -22.22
N SER A 58 2.99 -0.50 -22.63
CA SER A 58 1.59 -0.12 -22.79
C SER A 58 1.23 -0.01 -24.27
N ASP A 59 -0.04 0.28 -24.54
CA ASP A 59 -0.60 0.39 -25.89
C ASP A 59 0.06 1.49 -26.75
N LYS A 60 0.79 2.41 -26.09
CA LYS A 60 1.65 3.41 -26.74
C LYS A 60 2.84 2.79 -27.51
N VAL A 61 3.19 1.52 -27.24
CA VAL A 61 4.27 0.81 -27.92
C VAL A 61 3.75 0.24 -29.24
N LYS A 62 4.41 0.59 -30.37
CA LYS A 62 3.99 0.16 -31.73
C LYS A 62 3.93 -1.36 -31.91
N ASP A 63 4.83 -2.08 -31.23
CA ASP A 63 4.95 -3.53 -31.30
C ASP A 63 4.00 -4.17 -30.27
N GLN A 64 2.85 -4.65 -30.75
CA GLN A 64 1.82 -5.28 -29.91
C GLN A 64 2.32 -6.54 -29.21
N ALA A 65 3.29 -7.27 -29.80
CA ALA A 65 3.85 -8.46 -29.15
C ALA A 65 4.64 -8.13 -27.87
N LYS A 66 4.95 -6.84 -27.64
CA LYS A 66 5.62 -6.37 -26.44
C LYS A 66 4.67 -5.88 -25.36
N HIS A 67 3.37 -5.72 -25.64
CA HIS A 67 2.42 -5.21 -24.64
C HIS A 67 2.40 -6.10 -23.40
N GLY A 68 2.43 -5.48 -22.22
CA GLY A 68 2.53 -6.18 -20.93
C GLY A 68 3.94 -6.61 -20.52
N ASN A 69 4.94 -6.58 -21.43
CA ASN A 69 6.32 -6.91 -21.05
C ASN A 69 6.85 -5.89 -20.03
N LYS A 70 7.55 -6.42 -19.01
CA LYS A 70 8.17 -5.64 -17.95
C LYS A 70 9.68 -5.58 -18.15
N TYR A 71 10.22 -4.37 -18.02
CA TYR A 71 11.64 -4.07 -18.11
C TYR A 71 12.05 -3.41 -16.80
N ALA A 72 13.09 -3.95 -16.15
CA ALA A 72 13.58 -3.43 -14.88
C ALA A 72 14.92 -2.73 -15.11
N SER A 73 15.09 -1.54 -14.53
CA SER A 73 16.42 -0.96 -14.37
C SER A 73 17.26 -1.81 -13.41
N PRO A 74 18.59 -1.61 -13.37
CA PRO A 74 19.39 -2.02 -12.23
C PRO A 74 18.83 -1.45 -10.93
N PHE A 75 19.23 -2.06 -9.82
CA PHE A 75 18.99 -1.49 -8.51
C PHE A 75 20.00 -0.36 -8.25
N TYR A 76 19.48 0.73 -7.72
CA TYR A 76 20.24 1.78 -7.07
C TYR A 76 20.04 1.63 -5.58
N ILE A 77 21.09 1.87 -4.81
CA ILE A 77 21.06 1.76 -3.34
C ILE A 77 21.11 3.17 -2.80
N PHE A 78 20.25 3.47 -1.83
CA PHE A 78 20.41 4.71 -1.07
C PHE A 78 21.59 4.56 -0.11
N GLU A 79 22.57 5.45 -0.26
CA GLU A 79 23.65 5.65 0.70
C GLU A 79 23.32 6.92 1.49
N THR A 80 23.24 6.80 2.80
CA THR A 80 23.02 7.96 3.67
C THR A 80 24.36 8.53 4.06
N ILE A 81 24.56 9.81 3.77
CA ILE A 81 25.64 10.58 4.39
C ILE A 81 25.02 11.21 5.62
N GLU A 82 25.44 10.77 6.81
CA GLU A 82 25.04 11.42 8.06
C GLU A 82 25.38 12.91 7.95
N SER A 83 24.37 13.77 8.01
CA SER A 83 24.60 15.20 8.16
C SER A 83 24.82 15.45 9.65
N ASP A 84 25.88 16.17 10.01
CA ASP A 84 26.23 16.62 11.39
C ASP A 84 25.18 17.52 12.07
N LYS A 85 23.96 17.58 11.55
CA LYS A 85 22.87 18.31 12.20
C LYS A 85 22.39 17.52 13.41
N VAL A 86 22.83 17.98 14.57
CA VAL A 86 22.13 17.78 15.84
C VAL A 86 20.73 18.33 15.67
N ILE A 87 19.77 17.45 15.33
CA ILE A 87 18.36 17.76 15.44
C ILE A 87 18.11 17.91 16.95
N PRO A 88 17.63 19.07 17.43
CA PRO A 88 17.31 19.21 18.84
C PRO A 88 16.36 18.07 19.22
N PRO A 89 16.54 17.44 20.39
CA PRO A 89 15.66 16.36 20.82
C PRO A 89 14.22 16.84 20.67
N PRO A 90 13.33 16.02 20.07
CA PRO A 90 11.91 16.35 20.04
C PRO A 90 11.45 16.76 21.44
N PRO A 91 10.47 17.69 21.55
CA PRO A 91 9.87 18.01 22.85
C PRO A 91 9.49 16.70 23.56
N ALA A 92 9.59 16.66 24.90
CA ALA A 92 9.36 15.46 25.69
C ALA A 92 8.12 14.71 25.20
N ARG A 93 8.35 13.62 24.46
CA ARG A 93 7.30 12.77 23.93
C ARG A 93 6.81 11.90 25.06
N THR A 94 5.50 11.66 25.09
CA THR A 94 4.94 10.65 25.97
C THR A 94 5.64 9.32 25.66
N LYS A 95 6.03 8.59 26.71
CA LYS A 95 6.66 7.28 26.55
C LYS A 95 5.61 6.20 26.57
N TYR A 96 5.72 5.27 25.64
CA TYR A 96 4.76 4.21 25.43
C TYR A 96 5.39 2.83 25.60
N ASP A 97 4.58 1.89 26.09
CA ASP A 97 4.86 0.48 25.96
C ASP A 97 4.22 -0.03 24.66
N PRO A 98 4.99 -0.50 23.67
CA PRO A 98 4.46 -1.01 22.40
C PRO A 98 3.40 -2.12 22.57
N GLU A 99 3.46 -2.89 23.66
CA GLU A 99 2.46 -3.92 23.95
C GLU A 99 1.07 -3.34 24.25
N GLN A 100 1.02 -2.12 24.79
CA GLN A 100 -0.20 -1.39 25.14
C GLN A 100 -0.73 -0.53 23.98
N ILE A 101 -0.02 -0.47 22.86
CA ILE A 101 -0.46 0.25 21.66
C ILE A 101 -1.14 -0.69 20.68
N GLN A 102 -2.22 -0.22 20.08
CA GLN A 102 -2.80 -0.79 18.85
C GLN A 102 -2.75 0.24 17.73
N VAL A 103 -2.37 -0.20 16.52
CA VAL A 103 -2.53 0.60 15.30
C VAL A 103 -3.75 0.06 14.56
N PHE A 104 -4.65 0.94 14.13
CA PHE A 104 -5.78 0.55 13.30
C PHE A 104 -5.93 1.51 12.12
N VAL A 105 -6.65 1.06 11.09
CA VAL A 105 -6.81 1.80 9.84
C VAL A 105 -8.28 2.20 9.67
N GLU A 106 -8.50 3.50 9.53
CA GLU A 106 -9.77 4.09 9.16
C GLU A 106 -9.91 4.19 7.63
N GLY A 107 -11.15 4.20 7.14
CA GLY A 107 -11.47 4.26 5.70
C GLY A 107 -11.68 2.88 5.04
N LEU A 108 -11.52 1.80 5.81
CA LEU A 108 -11.88 0.45 5.40
C LEU A 108 -13.41 0.25 5.43
N ASN A 109 -13.87 -0.78 4.72
CA ASN A 109 -15.24 -1.27 4.82
C ASN A 109 -15.49 -1.91 6.19
N PRO A 110 -16.76 -2.06 6.61
CA PRO A 110 -17.11 -2.70 7.89
C PRO A 110 -16.60 -4.14 8.07
N ASP A 111 -16.29 -4.84 6.98
CA ASP A 111 -15.71 -6.19 6.99
C ASP A 111 -14.18 -6.20 7.13
N GLY A 112 -13.54 -5.04 7.31
CA GLY A 112 -12.09 -4.89 7.42
C GLY A 112 -11.34 -4.94 6.09
N THR A 113 -12.04 -4.90 4.94
CA THR A 113 -11.42 -4.88 3.60
C THR A 113 -11.45 -3.49 2.97
N LEU A 114 -10.65 -3.29 1.92
CA LEU A 114 -10.82 -2.19 0.98
C LEU A 114 -11.31 -2.75 -0.35
N SER A 115 -12.63 -2.76 -0.54
CA SER A 115 -13.26 -3.17 -1.80
C SER A 115 -13.80 -1.95 -2.56
N ARG A 116 -13.28 -1.68 -3.76
CA ARG A 116 -13.59 -0.49 -4.59
C ARG A 116 -13.62 -0.84 -6.08
N MET A 117 -14.11 0.09 -6.89
CA MET A 117 -14.05 -0.02 -8.35
C MET A 117 -12.74 0.58 -8.88
N GLU A 118 -12.29 0.05 -10.01
CA GLU A 118 -11.17 0.61 -10.77
C GLU A 118 -11.45 2.07 -11.14
N GLY A 119 -10.44 2.93 -10.97
CA GLY A 119 -10.51 4.37 -11.21
C GLY A 119 -11.04 5.20 -10.04
N GLU A 120 -11.58 4.58 -8.98
CA GLU A 120 -11.99 5.32 -7.77
C GLU A 120 -10.79 5.83 -6.97
N SER A 121 -11.03 6.85 -6.14
CA SER A 121 -10.03 7.41 -5.22
C SER A 121 -10.43 7.13 -3.77
N VAL A 122 -9.46 6.84 -2.93
CA VAL A 122 -9.66 6.54 -1.50
C VAL A 122 -8.53 7.11 -0.66
N SER A 123 -8.87 7.55 0.55
CA SER A 123 -7.90 7.87 1.60
C SER A 123 -8.09 6.93 2.78
N LEU A 124 -6.97 6.43 3.32
CA LEU A 124 -6.89 5.63 4.53
C LEU A 124 -6.08 6.38 5.58
N SER A 125 -6.53 6.36 6.83
CA SER A 125 -5.81 7.00 7.94
C SER A 125 -5.39 5.95 8.96
N ALA A 126 -4.11 5.89 9.28
CA ALA A 126 -3.63 5.09 10.40
C ALA A 126 -3.78 5.87 11.71
N ARG A 127 -4.36 5.22 12.72
CA ARG A 127 -4.58 5.77 14.06
C ARG A 127 -3.94 4.87 15.11
N VAL A 128 -3.54 5.50 16.21
CA VAL A 128 -2.91 4.83 17.34
C VAL A 128 -3.86 4.89 18.53
N LEU A 129 -4.12 3.74 19.13
CA LEU A 129 -5.04 3.55 20.25
C LEU A 129 -4.26 3.03 21.46
N ASP A 130 -4.56 3.56 22.64
CA ASP A 130 -4.15 2.97 23.91
C ASP A 130 -5.09 1.82 24.27
N LYS A 131 -4.58 0.60 24.38
CA LYS A 131 -5.39 -0.60 24.69
C LYS A 131 -5.94 -0.63 26.12
N GLN A 132 -5.40 0.17 27.03
CA GLN A 132 -5.86 0.22 28.42
C GLN A 132 -7.04 1.16 28.58
N THR A 133 -7.00 2.30 27.89
CA THR A 133 -8.03 3.35 28.01
C THR A 133 -9.05 3.31 26.87
N ASP A 134 -8.76 2.59 25.78
CA ASP A 134 -9.50 2.63 24.51
C ASP A 134 -9.60 4.05 23.92
N GLU A 135 -8.62 4.92 24.23
CA GLU A 135 -8.55 6.29 23.71
C GLU A 135 -7.55 6.42 22.56
N ILE A 136 -7.92 7.25 21.55
CA ILE A 136 -7.03 7.58 20.44
C ILE A 136 -5.91 8.49 20.95
N ILE A 137 -4.67 8.10 20.68
CA ILE A 137 -3.49 8.87 20.99
C ILE A 137 -3.17 9.79 19.81
N THR A 138 -3.07 11.10 20.07
CA THR A 138 -2.88 12.14 19.04
C THR A 138 -1.46 12.71 18.97
N ASP A 139 -0.46 11.93 19.43
CA ASP A 139 0.95 12.30 19.35
C ASP A 139 1.45 12.24 17.90
N ASP A 140 2.59 12.89 17.65
CA ASP A 140 3.28 12.85 16.36
C ASP A 140 3.97 11.49 16.18
N PHE A 141 3.22 10.56 15.60
CA PHE A 141 3.65 9.18 15.38
C PHE A 141 4.23 8.95 13.99
N ASP A 142 5.30 8.16 13.96
CA ASP A 142 5.95 7.77 12.73
C ASP A 142 5.24 6.57 12.07
N LEU A 143 4.21 6.87 11.29
CA LEU A 143 3.35 5.89 10.63
C LEU A 143 3.71 5.73 9.15
N GLY A 144 3.88 4.48 8.72
CA GLY A 144 4.16 4.10 7.34
C GLY A 144 3.18 3.08 6.80
N TRP A 145 3.29 2.81 5.50
CA TRP A 145 2.47 1.84 4.78
C TRP A 145 3.33 0.88 3.98
N ASN A 146 2.92 -0.37 3.92
CA ASN A 146 3.48 -1.36 3.00
C ASN A 146 2.37 -2.24 2.40
N ALA A 147 2.66 -2.81 1.24
CA ALA A 147 1.75 -3.71 0.55
C ALA A 147 2.52 -4.88 -0.09
N GLY A 148 1.86 -6.02 -0.14
CA GLY A 148 2.38 -7.22 -0.77
C GLY A 148 1.29 -8.12 -1.35
N THR A 149 1.71 -9.12 -2.10
CA THR A 149 0.81 -10.13 -2.69
C THR A 149 0.16 -11.00 -1.62
N GLY A 150 -1.11 -11.37 -1.84
CA GLY A 150 -1.96 -12.07 -0.87
C GLY A 150 -1.53 -13.48 -0.40
N PRO A 151 -0.80 -14.31 -1.19
CA PRO A 151 -0.35 -15.63 -0.73
C PRO A 151 1.12 -15.71 -0.29
N ASP A 152 2.01 -14.96 -0.95
CA ASP A 152 3.47 -15.07 -0.82
C ASP A 152 4.15 -13.81 -0.26
N GLY A 153 3.39 -12.76 0.06
CA GLY A 153 3.87 -11.57 0.75
C GLY A 153 4.93 -10.78 -0.02
N ARG A 154 5.03 -10.99 -1.34
CA ARG A 154 6.04 -10.31 -2.16
C ARG A 154 5.74 -8.82 -2.19
N PRO A 155 6.75 -7.96 -1.99
CA PRO A 155 6.55 -6.52 -2.01
C PRO A 155 5.94 -6.06 -3.31
N ILE A 156 4.85 -5.30 -3.22
CA ILE A 156 4.22 -4.61 -4.34
C ILE A 156 4.55 -3.12 -4.23
N PRO A 157 5.08 -2.49 -5.29
CA PRO A 157 5.15 -1.03 -5.40
C PRO A 157 3.82 -0.38 -5.07
N LEU A 158 3.79 0.59 -4.14
CA LEU A 158 2.53 1.24 -3.76
C LEU A 158 1.86 1.92 -4.97
N ASN A 159 2.62 2.42 -5.95
CA ASN A 159 2.06 2.97 -7.16
C ASN A 159 1.52 1.95 -8.19
N GLN A 160 1.57 0.66 -7.87
CA GLN A 160 0.75 -0.35 -8.56
C GLN A 160 -0.64 -0.48 -7.96
N LEU A 161 -0.93 0.17 -6.83
CA LEU A 161 -2.27 0.19 -6.23
C LEU A 161 -3.18 1.21 -6.91
N ALA A 162 -2.62 2.32 -7.42
CA ALA A 162 -3.37 3.44 -7.98
C ALA A 162 -2.56 4.20 -9.03
N ASP A 163 -3.18 5.14 -9.74
CA ASP A 163 -2.50 6.04 -10.67
C ASP A 163 -1.57 7.01 -9.96
N SER A 164 -1.97 7.46 -8.77
CA SER A 164 -1.13 8.23 -7.86
C SER A 164 -1.28 7.81 -6.42
N VAL A 165 -0.15 7.82 -5.72
CA VAL A 165 -0.05 7.50 -4.30
C VAL A 165 0.68 8.62 -3.57
N THR A 166 0.06 9.11 -2.50
CA THR A 166 0.62 10.11 -1.60
C THR A 166 0.56 9.57 -0.18
N ILE A 167 1.67 9.68 0.55
CA ILE A 167 1.76 9.34 1.96
C ILE A 167 2.27 10.54 2.73
N GLU A 168 1.45 11.05 3.64
CA GLU A 168 1.76 12.17 4.51
C GLU A 168 1.10 11.95 5.87
N ASN A 169 1.85 12.11 6.96
CA ASN A 169 1.34 12.07 8.34
C ASN A 169 0.46 10.84 8.68
N GLY A 170 0.86 9.65 8.21
CA GLY A 170 0.11 8.42 8.42
C GLY A 170 -1.15 8.26 7.56
N GLU A 171 -1.46 9.23 6.69
CA GLU A 171 -2.52 9.13 5.69
C GLU A 171 -1.96 8.53 4.38
N LEU A 172 -2.69 7.59 3.79
CA LEU A 172 -2.42 6.99 2.49
C LEU A 172 -3.56 7.37 1.53
N THR A 173 -3.24 8.21 0.56
CA THR A 173 -4.17 8.60 -0.51
C THR A 173 -3.83 7.85 -1.77
N LEU A 174 -4.83 7.15 -2.31
CA LEU A 174 -4.79 6.38 -3.55
C LEU A 174 -5.76 7.02 -4.53
N ASP A 175 -5.24 7.59 -5.62
CA ASP A 175 -6.04 8.24 -6.66
C ASP A 175 -6.00 7.42 -7.95
N GLY A 176 -7.16 7.07 -8.49
CA GLY A 176 -7.27 6.20 -9.66
C GLY A 176 -6.86 4.75 -9.37
N LEU A 177 -7.60 4.05 -8.50
CA LEU A 177 -7.31 2.68 -8.10
C LEU A 177 -7.15 1.74 -9.30
N ARG A 178 -6.12 0.91 -9.28
CA ARG A 178 -5.83 -0.07 -10.34
C ARG A 178 -6.44 -1.42 -10.00
N LYS A 179 -6.97 -2.11 -11.01
CA LYS A 179 -7.51 -3.47 -10.86
C LYS A 179 -6.51 -4.40 -10.16
N THR A 180 -6.99 -5.11 -9.15
CA THR A 180 -6.18 -6.16 -8.48
C THR A 180 -6.07 -7.40 -9.36
N PRO A 181 -4.91 -8.09 -9.40
CA PRO A 181 -4.75 -9.24 -10.29
C PRO A 181 -5.82 -10.32 -10.03
N PRO A 182 -6.50 -10.83 -11.08
CA PRO A 182 -7.50 -11.88 -10.90
C PRO A 182 -6.91 -13.09 -10.19
N ARG A 183 -7.67 -13.70 -9.27
CA ARG A 183 -7.28 -14.92 -8.54
C ARG A 183 -6.04 -14.77 -7.64
N SER A 184 -5.58 -13.54 -7.36
CA SER A 184 -4.47 -13.28 -6.43
C SER A 184 -4.83 -13.42 -4.94
N GLY A 185 -6.12 -13.51 -4.63
CA GLY A 185 -6.61 -13.33 -3.25
C GLY A 185 -6.63 -11.86 -2.81
N GLY A 186 -6.27 -10.93 -3.69
CA GLY A 186 -6.14 -9.50 -3.39
C GLY A 186 -4.72 -9.09 -3.02
N ILE A 187 -4.58 -7.81 -2.71
CA ILE A 187 -3.33 -7.23 -2.20
C ILE A 187 -3.46 -7.10 -0.69
N ARG A 188 -2.46 -7.55 0.06
CA ARG A 188 -2.41 -7.39 1.52
C ARG A 188 -1.63 -6.14 1.85
N ALA A 189 -2.22 -5.28 2.66
CA ALA A 189 -1.60 -4.05 3.12
C ALA A 189 -1.75 -3.90 4.64
N MET A 190 -0.85 -3.13 5.22
CA MET A 190 -0.89 -2.76 6.64
C MET A 190 -0.23 -1.39 6.84
N SER A 191 -0.57 -0.75 7.96
CA SER A 191 0.18 0.37 8.47
C SER A 191 1.18 -0.10 9.54
N THR A 192 2.30 0.59 9.65
CA THR A 192 3.38 0.26 10.57
C THR A 192 3.76 1.50 11.35
N LEU A 193 3.62 1.45 12.67
CA LEU A 193 4.13 2.45 13.60
C LEU A 193 5.55 2.10 14.01
N ARG A 194 6.44 3.11 13.98
CA ARG A 194 7.80 3.01 14.50
C ARG A 194 7.95 3.89 15.74
N LEU A 195 8.44 3.32 16.83
CA LEU A 195 8.71 4.01 18.09
C LEU A 195 10.21 4.05 18.34
N GLY A 196 10.76 5.26 18.46
CA GLY A 196 12.18 5.47 18.77
C GLY A 196 12.51 5.39 20.26
N PRO A 197 13.80 5.45 20.64
CA PRO A 197 14.23 5.37 22.04
C PRO A 197 13.62 6.44 22.95
N ASP A 198 13.30 7.61 22.39
CA ASP A 198 12.65 8.74 23.06
C ASP A 198 11.15 8.50 23.33
N GLN A 199 10.50 7.65 22.53
CA GLN A 199 9.08 7.30 22.64
C GLN A 199 8.84 5.99 23.40
N LEU A 200 9.89 5.23 23.72
CA LEU A 200 9.77 3.95 24.40
C LEU A 200 9.88 4.09 25.92
N LEU A 201 8.95 3.43 26.63
CA LEU A 201 8.98 3.33 28.09
C LEU A 201 10.22 2.54 28.56
N ASN A 202 10.54 1.45 27.86
CA ASN A 202 11.68 0.57 28.15
C ASN A 202 12.53 0.33 26.87
N PRO A 203 13.35 1.33 26.43
CA PRO A 203 14.12 1.22 25.19
C PRO A 203 15.10 0.04 25.18
N GLU A 204 15.64 -0.33 26.35
CA GLU A 204 16.62 -1.41 26.54
C GLU A 204 16.08 -2.80 26.16
N LYS A 205 14.75 -2.97 26.07
CA LYS A 205 14.13 -4.22 25.60
C LYS A 205 14.30 -4.44 24.10
N TYR A 206 14.66 -3.41 23.34
CA TYR A 206 14.72 -3.41 21.88
C TYR A 206 16.18 -3.29 21.43
N PRO A 207 16.78 -4.34 20.80
CA PRO A 207 18.19 -4.35 20.43
C PRO A 207 18.63 -3.16 19.57
N ASP A 208 17.76 -2.71 18.66
CA ASP A 208 18.01 -1.58 17.77
C ASP A 208 17.49 -0.24 18.34
N GLY A 209 17.03 -0.24 19.60
CA GLY A 209 16.40 0.92 20.26
C GLY A 209 15.05 1.32 19.66
N VAL A 210 14.48 0.48 18.78
CA VAL A 210 13.29 0.77 18.01
C VAL A 210 12.29 -0.36 18.19
N ALA A 211 11.04 0.00 18.43
CA ALA A 211 9.94 -0.95 18.37
C ALA A 211 9.06 -0.68 17.15
N THR A 212 8.45 -1.73 16.63
CA THR A 212 7.51 -1.66 15.54
C THR A 212 6.18 -2.27 15.96
N VAL A 213 5.09 -1.52 15.76
CA VAL A 213 3.73 -1.99 15.98
C VAL A 213 2.99 -1.94 14.64
N ASN A 214 2.47 -3.08 14.20
CA ASN A 214 1.72 -3.15 12.95
C ASN A 214 0.22 -3.05 13.21
N SER A 215 -0.51 -2.50 12.25
CA SER A 215 -1.96 -2.69 12.20
C SER A 215 -2.30 -4.12 11.84
N ASP A 216 -3.58 -4.46 11.98
CA ASP A 216 -4.12 -5.64 11.29
C ASP A 216 -3.88 -5.54 9.78
N VAL A 217 -3.64 -6.70 9.17
CA VAL A 217 -3.49 -6.80 7.72
C VAL A 217 -4.88 -6.77 7.10
N PHE A 218 -5.10 -5.81 6.22
CA PHE A 218 -6.33 -5.72 5.43
C PHE A 218 -6.07 -6.13 3.98
N VAL A 219 -7.14 -6.53 3.30
CA VAL A 219 -7.10 -6.94 1.90
C VAL A 219 -7.73 -5.87 1.02
N ILE A 220 -7.03 -5.53 -0.05
CA ILE A 220 -7.48 -4.62 -1.09
C ILE A 220 -7.98 -5.47 -2.26
N HIS A 221 -9.24 -5.24 -2.67
CA HIS A 221 -9.88 -5.79 -3.85
C HIS A 221 -10.39 -4.66 -4.72
N VAL A 222 -9.78 -4.49 -5.89
CA VAL A 222 -10.24 -3.54 -6.90
C VAL A 222 -10.76 -4.33 -8.09
N LYS A 223 -12.06 -4.17 -8.37
CA LYS A 223 -12.75 -4.82 -9.49
C LYS A 223 -12.82 -3.87 -10.68
N SER A 224 -12.70 -4.41 -11.88
CA SER A 224 -13.03 -3.64 -13.08
C SER A 224 -14.55 -3.68 -13.33
N PRO A 225 -15.15 -2.63 -13.89
CA PRO A 225 -16.56 -2.67 -14.32
C PRO A 225 -16.87 -3.85 -15.24
N ASP A 226 -15.90 -4.26 -16.07
CA ASP A 226 -16.01 -5.40 -16.98
C ASP A 226 -16.06 -6.77 -16.26
N ASP A 227 -15.62 -6.83 -14.99
CA ASP A 227 -15.67 -8.06 -14.18
C ASP A 227 -17.02 -8.26 -13.49
N ILE A 228 -17.92 -7.28 -13.54
CA ILE A 228 -19.29 -7.43 -13.03
C ILE A 228 -20.05 -8.25 -14.08
N PRO A 229 -20.51 -9.47 -13.76
CA PRO A 229 -21.36 -10.19 -14.70
C PRO A 229 -22.58 -9.32 -15.00
N THR A 230 -22.73 -8.92 -16.26
CA THR A 230 -24.02 -8.44 -16.73
C THR A 230 -24.94 -9.62 -16.59
N ASP A 231 -25.91 -9.53 -15.67
CA ASP A 231 -26.99 -10.49 -15.57
C ASP A 231 -27.79 -10.35 -16.87
N VAL A 232 -27.35 -11.04 -17.92
CA VAL A 232 -28.13 -11.23 -19.14
C VAL A 232 -29.20 -12.21 -18.68
N PRO A 233 -30.47 -11.79 -18.54
CA PRO A 233 -31.51 -12.71 -18.15
C PRO A 233 -31.49 -13.83 -19.16
N ASP A 234 -31.22 -15.04 -18.67
CA ASP A 234 -31.20 -16.26 -19.45
C ASP A 234 -32.51 -16.26 -20.25
N LYS A 235 -32.41 -16.14 -21.58
CA LYS A 235 -33.59 -16.24 -22.44
C LYS A 235 -34.12 -17.65 -22.20
N LYS A 236 -35.12 -17.78 -21.33
CA LYS A 236 -35.92 -18.99 -21.25
C LYS A 236 -36.49 -19.20 -22.64
N GLU A 237 -35.92 -20.15 -23.36
CA GLU A 237 -36.56 -20.68 -24.56
C GLU A 237 -37.90 -21.24 -24.09
N ASP A 238 -38.99 -20.60 -24.49
CA ASP A 238 -40.33 -21.14 -24.28
C ASP A 238 -40.35 -22.53 -24.93
N PRO A 239 -40.59 -23.61 -24.17
CA PRO A 239 -40.66 -24.93 -24.76
C PRO A 239 -41.82 -24.96 -25.76
N PRO A 240 -41.66 -25.63 -26.91
CA PRO A 240 -42.68 -25.63 -27.95
C PRO A 240 -43.98 -26.21 -27.40
N PHE A 241 -45.08 -25.47 -27.58
CA PHE A 241 -46.42 -25.89 -27.21
C PHE A 241 -46.71 -27.31 -27.72
N ILE A 242 -46.79 -28.28 -26.81
CA ILE A 242 -47.32 -29.61 -27.11
C ILE A 242 -48.84 -29.45 -27.14
N ASN A 243 -49.42 -29.44 -28.34
CA ASN A 243 -50.86 -29.58 -28.51
C ASN A 243 -51.30 -30.93 -27.92
N TRP A 244 -52.08 -30.86 -26.86
CA TRP A 244 -52.68 -32.02 -26.21
C TRP A 244 -53.84 -32.54 -27.07
N ILE A 245 -53.72 -33.76 -27.60
CA ILE A 245 -54.84 -34.46 -28.26
C ILE A 245 -55.51 -35.33 -27.18
N PRO A 246 -56.77 -35.07 -26.80
CA PRO A 246 -57.48 -35.97 -25.90
C PRO A 246 -58.05 -37.16 -26.69
N GLY A 247 -57.90 -38.37 -26.16
CA GLY A 247 -58.67 -39.54 -26.57
C GLY A 247 -58.62 -40.62 -25.47
N PRO A 248 -59.53 -41.60 -25.45
CA PRO A 248 -60.74 -41.80 -26.27
C PRO A 248 -62.05 -41.35 -25.60
#